data_AF-D5GNP9-F1
#
_entry.id   AF-D5GNP9-F1
#
_cell.length_a   1.000
_cell.length_b   1.000
_cell.length_c   1.000
_cell.angle_alpha   90.00
_cell.angle_beta   90.00
_cell.angle_gamma   90.00
#
_symmetry.space_group_name_H-M   'P 1'
#
loop_
_entity.id
_entity.type
_entity.pdbx_description
1 polymer ?
#
loop_
_entity_poly.entity_id
_entity_poly.type
_entity_poly.pdbx_seq_one_letter_code
_entity_poly.pdbx_strand_id
1 'polypeptide(L)'
;MEASPALGQHPKQANSTCTLKCPLPTMSSDSKKRLALAIIDFLSTSTKDGTVSDDDKESVDVAQQCIADAFKVDPTDRAAMIDALAGQSLQSIYAEEYTS
;
A
#
# COMPACT_ATOMS: atom_id res chain seq x y z
N MET A 1 -3.53 61.20 -14.74
CA MET A 1 -3.93 61.22 -13.32
C MET A 1 -4.88 60.05 -13.10
N GLU A 2 -4.33 58.91 -12.69
CA GLU A 2 -4.39 58.41 -11.30
C GLU A 2 -5.78 57.80 -11.01
N ALA A 3 -5.96 56.56 -10.57
CA ALA A 3 -5.03 55.54 -10.12
C ALA A 3 -5.76 54.18 -10.10
N SER A 4 -5.02 53.12 -10.42
CA SER A 4 -5.41 51.72 -10.22
C SER A 4 -5.49 51.37 -8.73
N PRO A 5 -6.43 50.52 -8.28
CA PRO A 5 -6.38 49.96 -6.94
C PRO A 5 -5.60 48.63 -6.90
N ALA A 6 -4.63 48.63 -5.98
CA ALA A 6 -4.36 47.61 -4.95
C ALA A 6 -3.96 46.16 -5.34
N LEU A 7 -2.66 45.90 -5.12
CA LEU A 7 -2.09 44.94 -4.14
C LEU A 7 -2.61 43.49 -4.09
N GLY A 8 -1.65 42.58 -4.26
CA GLY A 8 -1.70 41.17 -3.84
C GLY A 8 -0.58 40.35 -4.48
N GLN A 9 0.68 40.72 -4.29
CA GLN A 9 1.67 40.01 -3.46
C GLN A 9 1.78 38.49 -3.68
N HIS A 10 3.00 38.11 -4.10
CA HIS A 10 3.56 36.78 -4.25
C HIS A 10 3.37 35.85 -3.03
N PRO A 11 3.40 34.52 -3.24
CA PRO A 11 3.20 33.50 -2.21
C PRO A 11 4.40 33.39 -1.27
N LYS A 12 4.17 33.40 0.05
CA LYS A 12 5.16 32.99 1.06
C LYS A 12 4.52 32.27 2.26
N GLN A 13 5.28 31.29 2.75
CA GLN A 13 5.18 30.42 3.94
C GLN A 13 4.26 29.20 3.82
N ALA A 14 4.73 27.94 3.85
CA ALA A 14 5.82 27.28 4.58
C ALA A 14 5.68 27.36 6.11
N ASN A 15 4.84 26.47 6.69
CA ASN A 15 4.93 25.93 8.06
C ASN A 15 3.74 25.00 8.40
N SER A 16 3.60 23.84 7.74
CA SER A 16 2.79 22.77 8.35
C SER A 16 3.67 21.93 9.26
N THR A 17 3.78 22.40 10.50
CA THR A 17 4.18 21.62 11.66
C THR A 17 3.38 20.31 11.68
N CYS A 18 4.00 19.18 11.36
CA CYS A 18 3.43 17.84 11.58
C CYS A 18 3.53 17.45 13.06
N THR A 19 2.97 18.28 13.94
CA THR A 19 2.41 17.79 15.19
C THR A 19 0.92 17.70 14.96
N LEU A 20 0.40 16.48 14.88
CA LEU A 20 -0.77 16.03 15.64
C LEU A 20 -1.36 14.79 14.98
N LYS A 21 -1.38 13.72 15.78
CA LYS A 21 -2.45 12.74 15.84
C LYS A 21 -2.62 11.96 14.54
N CYS A 22 -1.80 10.91 14.32
CA CYS A 22 -2.13 9.88 13.34
C CYS A 22 -3.60 9.47 13.56
N PRO A 23 -4.55 9.85 12.71
CA PRO A 23 -5.76 9.07 12.65
C PRO A 23 -5.24 7.75 12.14
N LEU A 24 -5.50 6.64 12.84
CA LEU A 24 -5.43 5.35 12.16
C LEU A 24 -6.16 5.58 10.83
N PRO A 25 -5.50 5.52 9.65
CA PRO A 25 -6.21 5.75 8.42
C PRO A 25 -7.32 4.73 8.44
N THR A 26 -8.58 5.19 8.41
CA THR A 26 -9.70 4.31 8.13
C THR A 26 -9.50 3.89 6.69
N MET A 27 -8.61 2.91 6.50
CA MET A 27 -8.28 2.33 5.22
C MET A 27 -9.60 2.01 4.59
N SER A 28 -9.86 2.63 3.44
CA SER A 28 -11.09 2.38 2.70
C SER A 28 -11.21 0.87 2.48
N SER A 29 -12.43 0.34 2.35
CA SER A 29 -12.58 -1.11 2.08
C SER A 29 -11.75 -1.53 0.87
N ASP A 30 -11.57 -0.61 -0.09
CA ASP A 30 -10.70 -0.80 -1.24
C ASP A 30 -9.22 -0.90 -0.83
N SER A 31 -8.71 0.04 -0.03
CA SER A 31 -7.33 -0.02 0.51
C SER A 31 -7.04 -1.30 1.30
N LYS A 32 -8.02 -1.82 2.06
CA LYS A 32 -7.88 -3.09 2.80
C LYS A 32 -7.81 -4.28 1.85
N LYS A 33 -8.63 -4.29 0.80
CA LYS A 33 -8.61 -5.31 -0.24
C LYS A 33 -7.29 -5.28 -1.02
N ARG A 34 -6.79 -4.09 -1.35
CA ARG A 34 -5.48 -3.90 -1.98
C ARG A 34 -4.35 -4.49 -1.13
N LEU A 35 -4.37 -4.23 0.19
CA LEU A 35 -3.39 -4.81 1.10
C LEU A 35 -3.48 -6.34 1.15
N ALA A 36 -4.69 -6.90 1.20
CA ALA A 36 -4.89 -8.35 1.20
C ALA A 36 -4.33 -9.00 -0.09
N LEU A 37 -4.60 -8.38 -1.25
CA LEU A 37 -4.05 -8.78 -2.54
C LEU A 37 -2.51 -8.74 -2.54
N ALA A 38 -1.91 -7.66 -2.02
CA ALA A 38 -0.45 -7.54 -1.91
C ALA A 38 0.18 -8.63 -1.02
N ILE A 39 -0.48 -9.03 0.07
CA ILE A 39 -0.01 -10.14 0.92
C ILE A 39 -0.12 -11.48 0.17
N ILE A 40 -1.23 -11.71 -0.54
CA ILE A 40 -1.40 -12.93 -1.35
C ILE A 40 -0.31 -13.01 -2.43
N ASP A 41 -0.01 -11.91 -3.12
CA ASP A 41 1.05 -11.85 -4.14
C ASP A 41 2.44 -12.11 -3.53
N PHE A 42 2.75 -11.52 -2.37
CA PHE A 42 3.98 -11.78 -1.64
C PHE A 42 4.13 -13.27 -1.28
N LEU A 43 3.08 -13.88 -0.73
CA LEU A 43 3.05 -15.30 -0.41
C LEU A 43 3.23 -16.16 -1.66
N SER A 44 2.60 -15.78 -2.79
CA SER A 44 2.68 -16.52 -4.05
C SER A 44 4.06 -16.42 -4.70
N THR A 45 4.72 -15.27 -4.51
CA THR A 45 6.10 -15.06 -4.96
C THR A 45 7.06 -15.83 -4.07
N SER A 46 6.85 -15.83 -2.76
CA SER A 46 7.71 -16.52 -1.79
C SER A 46 7.74 -18.04 -1.99
N THR A 47 6.63 -18.65 -2.41
CA THR A 47 6.59 -20.08 -2.75
C THR A 47 7.22 -20.41 -4.11
N LYS A 48 7.28 -19.43 -5.04
CA LYS A 48 7.91 -19.58 -6.36
C LYS A 48 9.41 -19.31 -6.34
N ASP A 49 9.84 -18.30 -5.60
CA ASP A 49 11.24 -17.88 -5.48
C ASP A 49 12.04 -18.82 -4.55
N GLY A 50 11.34 -19.62 -3.74
CA GLY A 50 11.95 -20.56 -2.80
C GLY A 50 12.31 -19.93 -1.46
N THR A 51 11.77 -18.75 -1.16
CA THR A 51 11.90 -18.11 0.17
C THR A 51 11.19 -18.93 1.26
N VAL A 52 10.12 -19.65 0.88
CA VAL A 52 9.38 -20.56 1.76
C VAL A 52 9.72 -22.00 1.40
N SER A 53 9.95 -22.84 2.43
CA SER A 53 10.25 -24.26 2.27
C SER A 53 9.09 -25.00 1.60
N ASP A 54 9.39 -26.08 0.87
CA ASP A 54 8.36 -26.84 0.15
C ASP A 54 7.31 -27.44 1.11
N ASP A 55 7.72 -27.86 2.31
CA ASP A 55 6.83 -28.35 3.37
C ASP A 55 5.79 -27.30 3.82
N ASP A 56 6.14 -26.02 3.74
CA ASP A 56 5.27 -24.91 4.17
C ASP A 56 4.40 -24.38 3.03
N LYS A 57 4.61 -24.82 1.78
CA LYS A 57 3.84 -24.32 0.61
C LYS A 57 2.36 -24.61 0.72
N GLU A 58 2.00 -25.79 1.21
CA GLU A 58 0.60 -26.18 1.38
C GLU A 58 -0.09 -25.32 2.45
N SER A 59 0.64 -24.97 3.52
CA SER A 59 0.17 -24.03 4.55
C SER A 59 -0.01 -22.62 3.98
N VAL A 60 0.92 -22.16 3.14
CA VAL A 60 0.83 -20.84 2.50
C VAL A 60 -0.35 -20.75 1.52
N ASP A 61 -0.62 -21.79 0.74
CA ASP A 61 -1.76 -21.82 -0.19
C ASP A 61 -3.10 -21.73 0.56
N VAL A 62 -3.24 -22.48 1.67
CA VAL A 62 -4.41 -22.38 2.55
C VAL A 62 -4.54 -20.99 3.16
N ALA A 63 -3.43 -20.37 3.58
CA ALA A 63 -3.45 -19.01 4.13
C ALA A 63 -3.90 -17.97 3.09
N GLN A 64 -3.43 -18.08 1.85
CA GLN A 64 -3.86 -17.21 0.75
C GLN A 64 -5.37 -17.30 0.52
N GLN A 65 -5.92 -18.51 0.51
CA GLN A 65 -7.36 -18.71 0.35
C GLN A 65 -8.15 -18.16 1.54
N CYS A 66 -7.67 -18.33 2.76
CA CYS A 66 -8.31 -17.74 3.94
C CYS A 66 -8.34 -16.21 3.87
N ILE A 67 -7.26 -15.57 3.44
CA ILE A 67 -7.18 -14.11 3.25
C ILE A 67 -8.11 -13.66 2.12
N ALA A 68 -8.10 -14.37 0.98
CA ALA A 68 -8.96 -14.07 -0.15
C ALA A 68 -10.45 -14.07 0.25
N ASP A 69 -10.88 -15.10 0.99
CA ASP A 69 -12.26 -15.25 1.42
C ASP A 69 -12.66 -14.23 2.52
N ALA A 70 -11.74 -13.95 3.46
CA ALA A 70 -11.96 -12.99 4.54
C ALA A 70 -12.17 -11.55 4.00
N PHE A 71 -11.45 -11.18 2.95
CA PHE A 71 -11.53 -9.83 2.36
C PHE A 71 -12.41 -9.77 1.11
N LYS A 72 -12.97 -10.91 0.66
CA LYS A 72 -13.75 -11.03 -0.58
C LYS A 72 -12.99 -10.42 -1.76
N VAL A 73 -11.74 -10.87 -1.91
CA VAL A 73 -10.84 -10.50 -3.01
C VAL A 73 -10.53 -11.74 -3.84
N ASP A 74 -10.25 -11.54 -5.12
CA ASP A 74 -9.97 -12.63 -6.03
C ASP A 74 -8.45 -12.77 -6.20
N PRO A 75 -7.84 -13.90 -5.79
CA PRO A 75 -6.40 -14.12 -5.90
C PRO A 75 -5.95 -14.35 -7.35
N THR A 76 -6.87 -14.56 -8.28
CA THR A 76 -6.60 -14.77 -9.71
C THR A 76 -6.67 -13.47 -10.52
N ASP A 77 -7.28 -12.42 -9.97
CA ASP A 77 -7.39 -11.12 -10.62
C ASP A 77 -6.07 -10.34 -10.56
N ARG A 78 -5.18 -10.66 -11.50
CA ARG A 78 -3.88 -9.99 -11.63
C ARG A 78 -3.99 -8.50 -11.90
N ALA A 79 -5.07 -8.03 -12.52
CA ALA A 79 -5.25 -6.60 -12.76
C ALA A 79 -5.50 -5.87 -11.43
N ALA A 80 -6.35 -6.41 -10.57
CA ALA A 80 -6.57 -5.88 -9.22
C ALA A 80 -5.31 -5.99 -8.35
N MET A 81 -4.52 -7.08 -8.47
CA MET A 81 -3.22 -7.20 -7.78
C MET A 81 -2.24 -6.10 -8.19
N ILE A 82 -2.12 -5.83 -9.50
CA ILE A 82 -1.23 -4.78 -10.03
C ILE A 82 -1.72 -3.38 -9.62
N ASP A 83 -3.02 -3.11 -9.69
CA ASP A 83 -3.61 -1.83 -9.23
C ASP A 83 -3.46 -1.64 -7.72
N ALA A 84 -3.57 -2.73 -6.95
CA ALA A 84 -3.38 -2.73 -5.51
C ALA A 84 -1.97 -2.37 -5.08
N LEU A 85 -0.99 -2.88 -5.84
CA LEU A 85 0.42 -2.57 -5.62
C LEU A 85 0.74 -1.16 -6.13
N ALA A 86 0.06 -0.64 -7.15
CA ALA A 86 0.27 0.72 -7.68
C ALA A 86 1.76 1.08 -7.93
N GLY A 87 2.60 0.07 -8.21
CA GLY A 87 4.06 0.20 -8.36
C GLY A 87 4.88 0.14 -7.07
N GLN A 88 4.26 -0.06 -5.90
CA GLN A 88 4.90 -0.26 -4.60
C GLN A 88 4.59 -1.66 -4.07
N SER A 89 5.63 -2.45 -3.82
CA SER A 89 5.50 -3.76 -3.16
C SER A 89 5.65 -3.61 -1.65
N LEU A 90 4.97 -4.47 -0.88
CA LEU A 90 5.22 -4.58 0.58
C LEU A 90 6.72 -4.71 0.87
N GLN A 91 7.44 -5.48 0.06
CA GLN A 91 8.89 -5.63 0.15
C GLN A 91 9.62 -4.29 0.04
N SER A 92 9.23 -3.39 -0.87
CA SER A 92 9.84 -2.07 -1.03
C SER A 92 9.54 -1.16 0.17
N ILE A 93 8.31 -1.23 0.71
CA ILE A 93 7.91 -0.45 1.89
C ILE A 93 8.73 -0.89 3.13
N TYR A 94 8.96 -2.19 3.30
CA TYR A 94 9.73 -2.73 4.43
C TYR A 94 11.25 -2.71 4.21
N ALA A 95 11.73 -2.74 2.96
CA ALA A 95 13.16 -2.68 2.64
C ALA A 95 13.78 -1.31 2.96
N GLU A 96 13.02 -0.22 2.87
CA GLU A 96 13.50 1.14 3.17
C GLU A 96 13.80 1.34 4.67
N GLU A 97 13.31 0.48 5.56
CA GLU A 97 13.62 0.53 7.01
C GLU A 97 15.00 -0.10 7.36
N TYR A 98 15.69 -0.73 6.41
CA TYR A 98 16.99 -1.40 6.65
C TYR A 98 18.22 -0.68 6.07
N THR A 99 18.06 0.56 5.57
CA THR A 99 19.18 1.39 5.08
C THR A 99 19.42 2.61 5.97
N SER A 100 19.37 2.44 7.29
CA SER A 100 19.80 3.48 8.25
C SER A 100 21.06 3.10 9.00
#